data_AF-A0A8H6II53-F1
#
_entry.id   AF-A0A8H6II53-F1
#
_cell.length_a   1.000
_cell.length_b   1.000
_cell.length_c   1.000
_cell.angle_alpha   90.00
_cell.angle_beta   90.00
_cell.angle_gamma   90.00
#
_symmetry.space_group_name_H-M   'P 1'
#
loop_
_entity.id
_entity.type
_entity.pdbx_description
1 polymer ?
#
loop_
_entity_poly.entity_id
_entity_poly.type
_entity_poly.pdbx_seq_one_letter_code
_entity_poly.pdbx_strand_id
1 'polypeptide(L)'
;MHLTYRCCLWFLTRHGVENLRDDTYYVTSFAQAGFTNQFIACLHLIYLGHLTGRVPVIPPIVPAAHISSTAGLIPFSSIFNLTLLRAALRTPVIEWHDGKHIEANASVSLPTTSSDPALDHFGCWSTRPLSANHAGYVENDENALRVDMSFTRVPKHVYFNASNKDDMHTTFYGLSSIITPGHPHAAAAEGRLAIMHPSRLGKKMKPEERMSCFDMLYYVSTGVREFEFEEPWSPAWARVGKFLRFADGLEGVGLAYVRKAFGLENGEAIPPLITVHIRRGDFGGNCRPGEKPPCFLPLSAYKDSVEDVRKEIFEKHKIEVDHVLVASNEDDPDFWKTIDSYGWKYFNHTSSRTVETYGEWHPLLLDKVALSLGVGFVGTMPSTFSVYNARRVEDWNDGVTRLLNYWSYKPPVNTT
;
A
#
# COMPACT_ATOMS: atom_id res chain seq x y z
N MET A 1 -25.91 13.66 20.08
CA MET A 1 -25.08 14.88 20.00
C MET A 1 -24.68 15.05 18.55
N HIS A 2 -25.47 15.82 17.79
CA HIS A 2 -25.30 16.00 16.35
C HIS A 2 -24.08 16.89 16.09
N LEU A 3 -23.09 16.37 15.35
CA LEU A 3 -22.08 17.20 14.71
C LEU A 3 -22.73 17.94 13.54
N THR A 4 -23.18 19.16 13.78
CA THR A 4 -23.40 20.15 12.72
C THR A 4 -22.06 20.49 12.09
N TYR A 5 -21.83 19.98 10.88
CA TYR A 5 -20.79 20.50 9.99
C TYR A 5 -21.10 21.98 9.74
N ARG A 6 -20.24 22.87 10.23
CA ARG A 6 -20.27 24.27 9.84
C ARG A 6 -19.91 24.33 8.35
N CYS A 7 -20.94 24.53 7.53
CA CYS A 7 -20.82 24.94 6.14
C CYS A 7 -20.34 26.40 6.12
N CYS A 8 -19.03 26.61 6.28
CA CYS A 8 -18.39 27.85 5.88
C CYS A 8 -17.52 27.50 4.66
N LEU A 9 -17.71 28.23 3.55
CA LEU A 9 -16.73 28.28 2.47
C LEU A 9 -15.39 28.73 3.05
N TRP A 10 -14.56 27.79 3.47
CA TRP A 10 -13.14 28.03 3.65
C TRP A 10 -12.53 27.92 2.26
N PHE A 11 -12.05 29.03 1.71
CA PHE A 11 -11.05 28.96 0.66
C PHE A 11 -9.84 28.27 1.29
N LEU A 12 -9.63 26.99 0.97
CA LEU A 12 -8.40 26.28 1.36
C LEU A 12 -7.22 27.15 0.92
N THR A 13 -6.39 27.54 1.88
CA THR A 13 -5.15 28.22 1.53
C THR A 13 -4.23 27.24 0.80
N ARG A 14 -3.22 27.76 0.10
CA ARG A 14 -2.20 26.91 -0.54
C ARG A 14 -1.30 26.20 0.49
N HIS A 15 -1.36 26.58 1.77
CA HIS A 15 -0.57 26.01 2.86
C HIS A 15 -1.37 24.95 3.61
N GLY A 16 -0.85 23.72 3.64
CA GLY A 16 -1.57 22.57 4.19
C GLY A 16 -1.62 22.58 5.72
N VAL A 17 -0.48 22.88 6.35
CA VAL A 17 -0.33 22.85 7.82
C VAL A 17 -1.14 23.95 8.50
N GLU A 18 -1.33 25.09 7.84
CA GLU A 18 -2.07 26.24 8.38
C GLU A 18 -3.59 26.02 8.38
N ASN A 19 -4.11 25.18 7.48
CA ASN A 19 -5.55 24.88 7.41
C ASN A 19 -5.98 23.80 8.42
N LEU A 20 -5.03 23.16 9.11
CA LEU A 20 -5.32 22.15 10.12
C LEU A 20 -5.82 22.79 11.42
N ARG A 21 -6.63 22.06 12.18
CA ARG A 21 -7.19 22.57 13.44
C ARG A 21 -6.09 22.67 14.50
N ASP A 22 -6.08 23.77 15.24
CA ASP A 22 -5.11 24.01 16.31
C ASP A 22 -5.32 23.09 17.53
N ASP A 23 -6.52 22.54 17.72
CA ASP A 23 -6.88 21.64 18.83
C ASP A 23 -6.64 20.16 18.53
N THR A 24 -6.03 19.85 17.37
CA THR A 24 -5.91 18.49 16.85
C THR A 24 -4.46 18.18 16.51
N TYR A 25 -4.06 16.93 16.80
CA TYR A 25 -2.75 16.41 16.44
C TYR A 25 -2.86 15.48 15.24
N TYR A 26 -1.91 15.61 14.31
CA TYR A 26 -1.91 14.93 13.02
C TYR A 26 -0.66 14.08 12.86
N VAL A 27 -0.75 13.05 12.02
CA VAL A 27 0.41 12.25 11.60
C VAL A 27 0.37 11.99 10.10
N THR A 28 1.50 12.09 9.43
CA THR A 28 1.66 11.75 8.00
C THR A 28 2.91 10.88 7.79
N SER A 29 2.95 10.21 6.65
CA SER A 29 4.15 9.58 6.09
C SER A 29 4.12 9.78 4.58
N PHE A 30 5.21 9.49 3.90
CA PHE A 30 5.33 9.68 2.46
C PHE A 30 5.39 8.36 1.70
N ALA A 31 4.92 8.40 0.45
CA ALA A 31 4.61 7.22 -0.33
C ALA A 31 5.84 6.81 -1.16
N GLN A 32 6.56 5.78 -0.69
CA GLN A 32 7.79 5.30 -1.34
C GLN A 32 7.63 3.90 -1.96
N ALA A 33 8.45 3.63 -2.98
CA ALA A 33 8.52 2.36 -3.73
C ALA A 33 7.23 2.01 -4.50
N GLY A 34 7.06 0.74 -4.92
CA GLY A 34 5.89 0.32 -5.72
C GLY A 34 4.57 0.44 -4.96
N PHE A 35 3.45 0.40 -5.69
CA PHE A 35 2.09 0.60 -5.15
C PHE A 35 1.80 -0.14 -3.84
N THR A 36 2.08 -1.45 -3.77
CA THR A 36 1.72 -2.23 -2.58
C THR A 36 2.52 -1.77 -1.36
N ASN A 37 3.76 -1.31 -1.55
CA ASN A 37 4.58 -0.78 -0.46
C ASN A 37 4.02 0.56 0.05
N GLN A 38 3.58 1.42 -0.87
CA GLN A 38 2.89 2.66 -0.52
C GLN A 38 1.57 2.38 0.22
N PHE A 39 0.80 1.37 -0.22
CA PHE A 39 -0.41 0.93 0.46
C PHE A 39 -0.14 0.43 1.88
N ILE A 40 0.91 -0.39 2.07
CA ILE A 40 1.33 -0.87 3.40
C ILE A 40 1.74 0.31 4.30
N ALA A 41 2.50 1.26 3.76
CA ALA A 41 2.89 2.47 4.50
C ALA A 41 1.66 3.30 4.92
N CYS A 42 0.66 3.45 4.05
CA CYS A 42 -0.60 4.13 4.38
C CYS A 42 -1.40 3.35 5.44
N LEU A 43 -1.43 2.02 5.35
CA LEU A 43 -2.06 1.16 6.36
C LEU A 43 -1.41 1.35 7.74
N HIS A 44 -0.09 1.31 7.79
CA HIS A 44 0.69 1.55 9.01
C HIS A 44 0.51 2.96 9.54
N LEU A 45 0.42 3.97 8.66
CA LEU A 45 0.13 5.35 9.03
C LEU A 45 -1.21 5.47 9.75
N ILE A 46 -2.27 4.88 9.18
CA ILE A 46 -3.61 4.92 9.79
C ILE A 46 -3.61 4.21 11.15
N TYR A 47 -2.94 3.06 11.24
CA TYR A 47 -2.83 2.33 12.50
C TYR A 47 -2.02 3.10 13.56
N LEU A 48 -0.90 3.73 13.18
CA LEU A 48 -0.12 4.60 14.07
C LEU A 48 -0.94 5.82 14.55
N GLY A 49 -1.72 6.43 13.65
CA GLY A 49 -2.67 7.50 14.00
C GLY A 49 -3.66 7.04 15.06
N HIS A 50 -4.27 5.87 14.85
CA HIS A 50 -5.17 5.25 15.83
C HIS A 50 -4.49 5.00 17.18
N LEU A 51 -3.27 4.45 17.20
CA LEU A 51 -2.52 4.18 18.43
C LEU A 51 -2.17 5.44 19.22
N THR A 52 -1.92 6.55 18.54
CA THR A 52 -1.43 7.79 19.14
C THR A 52 -2.53 8.81 19.41
N GLY A 53 -3.78 8.52 19.03
CA GLY A 53 -4.88 9.47 19.07
C GLY A 53 -4.70 10.64 18.09
N ARG A 54 -3.86 10.47 17.06
CA ARG A 54 -3.62 11.46 16.01
C ARG A 54 -4.50 11.18 14.80
N VAL A 55 -4.86 12.24 14.08
CA VAL A 55 -5.56 12.13 12.80
C VAL A 55 -4.54 11.80 11.70
N PRO A 56 -4.59 10.63 11.06
CA PRO A 56 -3.72 10.34 9.93
C PRO A 56 -4.09 11.21 8.71
N VAL A 57 -3.08 11.82 8.10
CA VAL A 57 -3.14 12.60 6.86
C VAL A 57 -2.46 11.78 5.77
N ILE A 58 -3.25 11.17 4.90
CA ILE A 58 -2.78 10.20 3.91
C ILE A 58 -2.23 10.93 2.69
N PRO A 59 -0.98 10.66 2.26
CA PRO A 59 -0.43 11.19 1.01
C PRO A 59 -1.15 10.57 -0.20
N PRO A 60 -1.15 11.25 -1.36
CA PRO A 60 -1.51 10.58 -2.60
C PRO A 60 -0.53 9.44 -2.88
N ILE A 61 -1.00 8.43 -3.61
CA ILE A 61 -0.12 7.42 -4.20
C ILE A 61 0.65 8.10 -5.34
N VAL A 62 1.98 8.00 -5.30
CA VAL A 62 2.88 8.66 -6.27
C VAL A 62 3.50 7.65 -7.22
N PRO A 63 3.75 8.01 -8.48
CA PRO A 63 4.43 7.10 -9.40
C PRO A 63 5.82 6.70 -8.93
N ALA A 64 6.11 5.40 -9.01
CA ALA A 64 7.41 4.83 -8.68
C ALA A 64 7.54 3.42 -9.29
N ALA A 65 8.77 2.93 -9.39
CA ALA A 65 9.11 1.62 -9.93
C ALA A 65 8.55 1.38 -11.35
N HIS A 66 7.48 0.59 -11.49
CA HIS A 66 6.90 0.18 -12.78
C HIS A 66 5.86 1.14 -13.34
N ILE A 67 5.64 2.29 -12.69
CA ILE A 67 4.70 3.32 -13.13
C ILE A 67 5.50 4.57 -13.52
N SER A 68 5.25 5.10 -14.72
CA SER A 68 5.94 6.27 -15.24
C SER A 68 5.72 7.49 -14.35
N SER A 69 6.73 8.36 -14.24
CA SER A 69 6.60 9.63 -13.50
C SER A 69 5.51 10.57 -14.05
N THR A 70 4.99 10.28 -15.24
CA THR A 70 3.90 11.00 -15.90
C THR A 70 2.51 10.43 -15.63
N ALA A 71 2.39 9.29 -14.93
CA ALA A 71 1.10 8.63 -14.65
C ALA A 71 0.13 9.45 -13.78
N GLY A 72 0.60 10.55 -13.19
CA GLY A 72 -0.17 11.38 -12.27
C GLY A 72 -0.27 10.78 -10.87
N LEU A 73 -0.74 11.60 -9.94
CA LEU A 73 -0.99 11.24 -8.55
C LEU A 73 -2.35 10.56 -8.44
N ILE A 74 -2.48 9.59 -7.53
CA ILE A 74 -3.77 8.97 -7.23
C ILE A 74 -4.16 9.28 -5.78
N PRO A 75 -5.27 10.02 -5.55
CA PRO A 75 -5.84 10.15 -4.22
C PRO A 75 -6.17 8.77 -3.64
N PHE A 76 -5.84 8.55 -2.38
CA PHE A 76 -6.13 7.30 -1.69
C PHE A 76 -7.65 7.00 -1.66
N SER A 77 -8.49 8.03 -1.58
CA SER A 77 -9.97 7.89 -1.67
C SER A 77 -10.49 7.45 -3.04
N SER A 78 -9.71 7.63 -4.11
CA SER A 78 -10.10 7.10 -5.43
C SER A 78 -9.89 5.59 -5.55
N ILE A 79 -9.06 5.01 -4.66
CA ILE A 79 -8.82 3.57 -4.58
C ILE A 79 -9.70 2.95 -3.49
N PHE A 80 -9.82 3.59 -2.33
CA PHE A 80 -10.50 3.04 -1.16
C PHE A 80 -11.61 3.95 -0.64
N ASN A 81 -12.72 3.34 -0.20
CA ASN A 81 -13.87 4.05 0.34
C ASN A 81 -13.58 4.55 1.76
N LEU A 82 -13.14 5.81 1.89
CA LEU A 82 -12.82 6.41 3.19
C LEU A 82 -14.04 6.64 4.08
N THR A 83 -15.24 6.75 3.51
CA THR A 83 -16.47 6.85 4.30
C THR A 83 -16.70 5.57 5.11
N LEU A 84 -16.58 4.40 4.45
CA LEU A 84 -16.68 3.11 5.12
C LEU A 84 -15.57 2.92 6.15
N LEU A 85 -14.33 3.28 5.81
CA LEU A 85 -13.19 3.20 6.73
C LEU A 85 -13.44 4.04 7.99
N ARG A 86 -13.76 5.33 7.84
CA ARG A 86 -14.01 6.26 8.96
C ARG A 86 -15.15 5.77 9.84
N ALA A 87 -16.22 5.22 9.25
CA ALA A 87 -17.34 4.64 9.98
C ALA A 87 -16.92 3.42 10.82
N ALA A 88 -16.08 2.54 10.27
CA ALA A 88 -15.59 1.36 10.98
C ALA A 88 -14.61 1.70 12.10
N LEU A 89 -13.67 2.63 11.84
CA LEU A 89 -12.63 3.01 12.81
C LEU A 89 -13.14 3.97 13.89
N ARG A 90 -14.23 4.72 13.62
CA ARG A 90 -14.73 5.81 14.48
C ARG A 90 -13.64 6.83 14.80
N THR A 91 -12.72 7.05 13.87
CA THR A 91 -11.63 8.02 13.96
C THR A 91 -11.57 8.76 12.64
N PRO A 92 -11.37 10.09 12.64
CA PRO A 92 -11.12 10.82 11.40
C PRO A 92 -9.85 10.29 10.73
N VAL A 93 -9.89 10.20 9.41
CA VAL A 93 -8.77 9.88 8.53
C VAL A 93 -8.89 10.86 7.39
N ILE A 94 -7.91 11.71 7.13
CA ILE A 94 -7.99 12.73 6.07
C ILE A 94 -6.89 12.50 5.04
N GLU A 95 -7.04 13.11 3.88
CA GLU A 95 -6.01 13.14 2.85
C GLU A 95 -5.37 14.53 2.78
N TRP A 96 -4.18 14.63 2.19
CA TRP A 96 -3.55 15.94 2.01
C TRP A 96 -4.42 16.95 1.25
N HIS A 97 -5.20 16.50 0.26
CA HIS A 97 -6.10 17.38 -0.49
C HIS A 97 -7.30 17.90 0.32
N ASP A 98 -7.61 17.28 1.47
CA ASP A 98 -8.64 17.77 2.39
C ASP A 98 -8.17 19.04 3.14
N GLY A 99 -6.85 19.18 3.34
CA GLY A 99 -6.23 20.28 4.10
C GLY A 99 -5.35 21.22 3.26
N LYS A 100 -4.97 20.82 2.05
CA LYS A 100 -4.09 21.59 1.16
C LYS A 100 -4.63 21.59 -0.25
N HIS A 101 -4.64 22.74 -0.92
CA HIS A 101 -4.89 22.75 -2.35
C HIS A 101 -3.74 22.07 -3.11
N ILE A 102 -4.04 20.97 -3.80
CA ILE A 102 -3.12 20.28 -4.70
C ILE A 102 -3.52 20.65 -6.13
N GLU A 103 -2.59 21.25 -6.88
CA GLU A 103 -2.81 21.65 -8.26
C GLU A 103 -3.19 20.44 -9.14
N ALA A 104 -4.10 20.62 -10.09
CA ALA A 104 -4.55 19.55 -10.97
C ALA A 104 -3.43 18.95 -11.83
N ASN A 105 -2.36 19.72 -12.08
CA ASN A 105 -1.16 19.30 -12.80
C ASN A 105 0.02 18.97 -11.86
N ALA A 106 -0.23 18.76 -10.56
CA ALA A 106 0.79 18.34 -9.62
C ALA A 106 1.48 17.06 -10.13
N SER A 107 2.81 17.07 -10.10
CA SER A 107 3.64 16.01 -10.66
C SER A 107 4.88 15.83 -9.82
N VAL A 108 5.29 14.58 -9.68
CA VAL A 108 6.57 14.20 -9.06
C VAL A 108 7.77 14.74 -9.84
N SER A 109 7.61 15.03 -11.13
CA SER A 109 8.66 15.50 -12.03
C SER A 109 8.84 17.03 -12.04
N LEU A 110 7.93 17.79 -11.40
CA LEU A 110 8.02 19.24 -11.36
C LEU A 110 8.69 19.68 -10.06
N PRO A 111 9.97 20.07 -10.09
CA PRO A 111 10.70 20.42 -8.88
C PRO A 111 10.07 21.65 -8.24
N THR A 112 9.77 21.54 -6.96
CA THR A 112 9.30 22.69 -6.16
C THR A 112 10.48 23.63 -5.89
N THR A 113 10.28 24.94 -5.98
CA THR A 113 11.35 25.95 -5.77
C THR A 113 11.09 26.76 -4.49
N SER A 114 12.09 27.50 -4.02
CA SER A 114 11.95 28.37 -2.85
C SER A 114 10.99 29.54 -3.05
N SER A 115 10.62 29.86 -4.30
CA SER A 115 9.66 30.89 -4.66
C SER A 115 8.23 30.38 -4.79
N ASP A 116 7.98 29.10 -4.55
CA ASP A 116 6.64 28.52 -4.68
C ASP A 116 5.74 29.05 -3.55
N PRO A 117 4.66 29.78 -3.86
CA PRO A 117 3.76 30.35 -2.85
C PRO A 117 2.92 29.30 -2.13
N ALA A 118 2.92 28.05 -2.59
CA ALA A 118 2.26 26.93 -1.93
C ALA A 118 3.22 26.12 -1.03
N LEU A 119 4.46 26.56 -0.86
CA LEU A 119 5.46 25.75 -0.17
C LEU A 119 5.27 25.72 1.35
N ASP A 120 5.09 24.52 1.90
CA ASP A 120 5.13 24.30 3.36
C ASP A 120 6.50 23.80 3.81
N HIS A 121 6.93 24.26 4.98
CA HIS A 121 8.18 23.83 5.60
C HIS A 121 7.90 23.26 6.99
N PHE A 122 8.33 22.02 7.23
CA PHE A 122 8.24 21.40 8.55
C PHE A 122 9.31 20.33 8.73
N GLY A 123 9.63 20.01 9.98
CA GLY A 123 10.59 18.96 10.30
C GLY A 123 9.90 17.61 10.53
N CYS A 124 10.57 16.54 10.13
CA CYS A 124 10.10 15.16 10.20
C CYS A 124 11.08 14.24 10.91
N TRP A 125 10.57 13.06 11.24
CA TRP A 125 11.35 11.92 11.69
C TRP A 125 11.82 11.07 10.51
N SER A 126 13.03 10.51 10.61
CA SER A 126 13.52 9.50 9.69
C SER A 126 13.60 8.14 10.37
N THR A 127 12.97 7.13 9.75
CA THR A 127 12.97 5.72 10.21
C THR A 127 14.12 4.91 9.61
N ARG A 128 14.99 5.52 8.80
CA ARG A 128 16.14 4.87 8.15
C ARG A 128 17.07 4.19 9.17
N PRO A 129 17.81 3.13 8.80
CA PRO A 129 18.76 2.46 9.70
C PRO A 129 19.75 3.40 10.36
N LEU A 130 20.23 3.06 11.56
CA LEU A 130 21.20 3.86 12.33
C LEU A 130 22.51 4.12 11.55
N SER A 131 22.88 3.21 10.65
CA SER A 131 24.04 3.33 9.76
C SER A 131 23.84 4.28 8.57
N ALA A 132 22.60 4.60 8.21
CA ALA A 132 22.31 5.48 7.08
C ALA A 132 22.84 6.90 7.35
N ASN A 133 23.20 7.64 6.31
CA ASN A 133 23.63 9.04 6.41
C ASN A 133 22.64 10.03 5.78
N HIS A 134 21.54 9.54 5.21
CA HIS A 134 20.49 10.34 4.58
C HIS A 134 19.10 9.76 4.89
N ALA A 135 18.07 10.63 4.87
CA ALA A 135 16.68 10.24 5.04
C ALA A 135 16.17 9.38 3.87
N GLY A 136 14.96 8.83 3.99
CA GLY A 136 14.27 8.18 2.87
C GLY A 136 14.07 9.15 1.69
N TYR A 137 13.98 8.59 0.48
CA TYR A 137 13.77 9.39 -0.72
C TYR A 137 12.29 9.80 -0.80
N VAL A 138 12.00 11.06 -0.47
CA VAL A 138 10.65 11.64 -0.43
C VAL A 138 10.44 12.73 -1.48
N GLU A 139 11.38 12.91 -2.42
CA GLU A 139 11.35 14.02 -3.38
C GLU A 139 10.08 14.01 -4.24
N ASN A 140 9.58 12.82 -4.60
CA ASN A 140 8.33 12.66 -5.34
C ASN A 140 7.15 13.30 -4.57
N ASP A 141 7.01 13.00 -3.29
CA ASP A 141 6.00 13.59 -2.43
C ASP A 141 6.25 15.09 -2.18
N GLU A 142 7.51 15.51 -2.00
CA GLU A 142 7.87 16.93 -1.83
C GLU A 142 7.50 17.77 -3.06
N ASN A 143 7.69 17.22 -4.26
CA ASN A 143 7.30 17.84 -5.52
C ASN A 143 5.79 17.84 -5.71
N ALA A 144 5.14 16.70 -5.47
CA ALA A 144 3.70 16.54 -5.60
C ALA A 144 2.90 17.43 -4.64
N LEU A 145 3.33 17.50 -3.38
CA LEU A 145 2.64 18.17 -2.29
C LEU A 145 3.17 19.57 -2.02
N ARG A 146 4.17 20.06 -2.77
CA ARG A 146 4.83 21.36 -2.50
C ARG A 146 5.23 21.51 -1.03
N VAL A 147 5.97 20.52 -0.52
CA VAL A 147 6.52 20.55 0.84
C VAL A 147 8.05 20.52 0.78
N ASP A 148 8.70 21.04 1.81
CA ASP A 148 10.16 21.07 1.96
C ASP A 148 10.50 20.64 3.39
N MET A 149 11.05 19.43 3.53
CA MET A 149 11.12 18.74 4.81
C MET A 149 12.55 18.50 5.26
N SER A 150 12.84 18.78 6.53
CA SER A 150 14.12 18.38 7.14
C SER A 150 13.93 17.21 8.10
N PHE A 151 14.89 16.30 8.16
CA PHE A 151 14.74 15.05 8.88
C PHE A 151 15.65 14.95 10.09
N THR A 152 15.08 14.52 11.22
CA THR A 152 15.79 14.09 12.43
C THR A 152 15.62 12.59 12.58
N ARG A 153 16.70 11.87 12.88
CA ARG A 153 16.61 10.43 13.08
C ARG A 153 15.77 10.08 14.30
N VAL A 154 14.96 9.03 14.21
CA VAL A 154 14.29 8.47 15.40
C VAL A 154 15.31 7.96 16.44
N PRO A 155 15.04 8.07 17.74
CA PRO A 155 15.93 7.54 18.78
C PRO A 155 16.15 6.02 18.68
N LYS A 156 17.28 5.55 19.25
CA LYS A 156 17.71 4.14 19.17
C LYS A 156 16.66 3.14 19.70
N HIS A 157 15.88 3.50 20.71
CA HIS A 157 14.86 2.62 21.30
C HIS A 157 13.65 2.38 20.40
N VAL A 158 13.53 3.11 19.29
CA VAL A 158 12.44 2.97 18.32
C VAL A 158 12.64 1.78 17.39
N TYR A 159 13.89 1.37 17.15
CA TYR A 159 14.24 0.26 16.26
C TYR A 159 13.87 -1.09 16.88
N PHE A 160 13.51 -2.05 16.03
CA PHE A 160 13.17 -3.42 16.43
C PHE A 160 14.36 -4.11 17.11
N ASN A 161 15.55 -3.99 16.52
CA ASN A 161 16.82 -4.47 17.01
C ASN A 161 17.83 -3.32 17.08
N ALA A 162 17.76 -2.57 18.19
CA ALA A 162 18.66 -1.48 18.50
C ALA A 162 20.16 -1.83 18.46
N SER A 163 20.55 -3.11 18.59
CA SER A 163 21.95 -3.53 18.53
C SER A 163 22.48 -3.65 17.10
N ASN A 164 21.60 -3.86 16.12
CA ASN A 164 21.95 -3.91 14.71
C ASN A 164 21.82 -2.50 14.09
N LYS A 165 22.93 -1.92 13.63
CA LYS A 165 22.92 -0.58 13.03
C LYS A 165 22.26 -0.53 11.66
N ASP A 166 22.18 -1.68 10.99
CA ASP A 166 21.59 -1.84 9.66
C ASP A 166 20.14 -2.31 9.74
N ASP A 167 19.55 -2.40 10.93
CA ASP A 167 18.14 -2.72 11.10
C ASP A 167 17.25 -1.68 10.41
N MET A 168 16.41 -2.16 9.50
CA MET A 168 15.44 -1.34 8.77
C MET A 168 14.11 -1.21 9.50
N HIS A 169 13.86 -2.06 10.49
CA HIS A 169 12.58 -2.12 11.17
C HIS A 169 12.51 -1.19 12.37
N THR A 170 11.40 -0.47 12.44
CA THR A 170 11.00 0.31 13.62
C THR A 170 9.73 -0.26 14.21
N THR A 171 9.42 0.11 15.45
CA THR A 171 8.24 -0.42 16.15
C THR A 171 7.14 0.63 16.29
N PHE A 172 5.87 0.21 16.20
CA PHE A 172 4.71 1.09 16.40
C PHE A 172 4.76 1.78 17.76
N TYR A 173 5.07 1.05 18.84
CA TYR A 173 5.17 1.62 20.18
C TYR A 173 6.38 2.54 20.35
N GLY A 174 7.52 2.20 19.73
CA GLY A 174 8.67 3.09 19.66
C GLY A 174 8.33 4.42 18.99
N LEU A 175 7.71 4.38 17.81
CA LEU A 175 7.27 5.57 17.08
C LEU A 175 6.21 6.36 17.86
N SER A 176 5.25 5.66 18.47
CA SER A 176 4.20 6.29 19.30
C SER A 176 4.79 7.08 20.47
N SER A 177 5.85 6.56 21.10
CA SER A 177 6.50 7.21 22.26
C SER A 177 7.11 8.57 21.94
N ILE A 178 7.48 8.84 20.69
CA ILE A 178 8.13 10.10 20.27
C ILE A 178 7.17 11.11 19.65
N ILE A 179 5.92 10.71 19.39
CA ILE A 179 4.87 11.57 18.83
C ILE A 179 3.63 11.63 19.73
N THR A 180 3.70 11.28 21.02
CA THR A 180 2.51 11.35 21.88
C THR A 180 1.98 12.81 21.96
N PRO A 181 0.70 13.07 21.67
CA PRO A 181 0.10 14.41 21.76
C PRO A 181 0.37 15.10 23.10
N GLY A 182 0.80 16.36 23.09
CA GLY A 182 1.09 17.15 24.29
C GLY A 182 2.37 16.72 25.04
N HIS A 183 3.09 15.72 24.52
CA HIS A 183 4.29 15.16 25.11
C HIS A 183 5.39 15.00 24.05
N PRO A 184 5.90 16.10 23.49
CA PRO A 184 6.96 16.04 22.49
C PRO A 184 8.22 15.40 23.07
N HIS A 185 8.96 14.66 22.24
CA HIS A 185 10.22 14.07 22.67
C HIS A 185 11.20 15.16 23.16
N ALA A 186 11.54 15.16 24.45
CA ALA A 186 12.25 16.26 25.10
C ALA A 186 13.54 16.67 24.39
N ALA A 187 14.40 15.72 24.01
CA ALA A 187 15.64 16.03 23.30
C ALA A 187 15.39 16.59 21.88
N ALA A 188 14.28 16.25 21.24
CA ALA A 188 13.93 16.82 19.95
C ALA A 188 13.39 18.25 20.11
N ALA A 189 12.46 18.46 21.05
CA ALA A 189 11.91 19.77 21.39
C ALA A 189 13.02 20.76 21.77
N GLU A 190 13.94 20.34 22.64
CA GLU A 190 15.09 21.14 23.08
C GLU A 190 16.16 21.30 21.98
N GLY A 191 16.07 20.57 20.86
CA GLY A 191 17.05 20.65 19.76
C GLY A 191 18.38 19.98 20.07
N ARG A 192 18.38 19.03 21.01
CA ARG A 192 19.54 18.21 21.35
C ARG A 192 19.76 17.04 20.38
N LEU A 193 18.75 16.68 19.59
CA LEU A 193 18.92 15.72 18.50
C LEU A 193 19.47 16.41 17.24
N ALA A 194 20.49 15.80 16.64
CA ALA A 194 21.07 16.30 15.41
C ALA A 194 20.11 16.12 14.23
N ILE A 195 20.00 17.15 13.39
CA ILE A 195 19.34 17.05 12.09
C ILE A 195 20.16 16.09 11.23
N MET A 196 19.52 15.00 10.81
CA MET A 196 20.12 13.96 9.96
C MET A 196 20.26 14.43 8.52
N HIS A 197 19.24 15.13 8.01
CA HIS A 197 19.24 15.67 6.66
C HIS A 197 18.53 17.03 6.65
N PRO A 198 19.16 18.13 6.20
CA PRO A 198 18.44 19.39 6.00
C PRO A 198 17.38 19.22 4.93
N SER A 199 16.44 20.14 4.83
CA SER A 199 15.52 20.16 3.69
C SER A 199 16.28 20.40 2.39
N ARG A 200 15.67 20.08 1.24
CA ARG A 200 16.31 20.30 -0.07
C ARG A 200 16.58 21.77 -0.38
N LEU A 201 15.89 22.69 0.31
CA LEU A 201 16.17 24.13 0.29
C LEU A 201 17.08 24.60 1.44
N GLY A 202 17.72 23.67 2.16
CA GLY A 202 18.74 23.93 3.18
C GLY A 202 18.20 24.26 4.57
N LYS A 203 16.88 24.18 4.81
CA LYS A 203 16.31 24.47 6.13
C LYS A 203 16.60 23.35 7.11
N LYS A 204 16.79 23.71 8.38
CA LYS A 204 17.03 22.78 9.49
C LYS A 204 15.94 22.98 10.53
N MET A 205 14.89 22.16 10.45
CA MET A 205 13.72 22.21 11.32
C MET A 205 13.65 20.95 12.17
N LYS A 206 13.23 21.13 13.42
CA LYS A 206 12.98 20.02 14.35
C LYS A 206 11.67 19.32 13.97
N PRO A 207 11.49 18.04 14.31
CA PRO A 207 10.23 17.35 14.11
C PRO A 207 9.07 18.14 14.72
N GLU A 208 8.02 18.36 13.95
CA GLU A 208 6.87 19.14 14.39
C GLU A 208 5.95 18.31 15.31
N GLU A 209 5.49 18.93 16.40
CA GLU A 209 4.61 18.26 17.36
C GLU A 209 3.18 18.13 16.83
N ARG A 210 2.62 19.17 16.22
CA ARG A 210 1.23 19.19 15.74
C ARG A 210 1.06 18.30 14.53
N MET A 211 1.91 18.46 13.51
CA MET A 211 1.96 17.60 12.31
C MET A 211 3.20 16.70 12.36
N SER A 212 3.11 15.57 13.07
CA SER A 212 4.21 14.63 13.09
C SER A 212 4.33 13.91 11.74
N CYS A 213 5.54 13.78 11.23
CA CYS A 213 5.77 13.14 9.93
C CYS A 213 6.94 12.17 9.97
N PHE A 214 6.85 11.15 9.13
CA PHE A 214 7.90 10.15 8.92
C PHE A 214 8.25 10.05 7.43
N ASP A 215 9.52 9.80 7.11
CA ASP A 215 9.93 9.57 5.71
C ASP A 215 9.30 8.30 5.12
N MET A 216 9.28 7.19 5.86
CA MET A 216 8.73 5.91 5.39
C MET A 216 8.18 5.07 6.55
N LEU A 217 6.99 4.49 6.38
CA LEU A 217 6.37 3.58 7.36
C LEU A 217 6.18 2.14 6.85
N TYR A 218 6.84 1.74 5.76
CA TYR A 218 6.77 0.37 5.25
C TYR A 218 7.34 -0.66 6.24
N TYR A 219 8.51 -0.38 6.83
CA TYR A 219 9.22 -1.27 7.75
C TYR A 219 8.83 -1.04 9.22
N VAL A 220 7.54 -0.98 9.52
CA VAL A 220 7.05 -0.84 10.91
C VAL A 220 6.41 -2.15 11.36
N SER A 221 6.69 -2.56 12.60
CA SER A 221 6.06 -3.72 13.23
C SER A 221 5.66 -3.44 14.69
N THR A 222 4.97 -4.38 15.32
CA THR A 222 4.66 -4.32 16.76
C THR A 222 5.87 -4.58 17.65
N GLY A 223 7.00 -5.03 17.08
CA GLY A 223 8.13 -5.57 17.84
C GLY A 223 8.10 -7.09 18.02
N VAL A 224 7.11 -7.79 17.45
CA VAL A 224 7.01 -9.26 17.51
C VAL A 224 7.74 -9.94 16.35
N ARG A 225 7.55 -9.45 15.12
CA ARG A 225 8.16 -10.01 13.90
C ARG A 225 8.45 -8.91 12.88
N GLU A 226 9.54 -9.05 12.14
CA GLU A 226 9.78 -8.27 10.92
C GLU A 226 8.74 -8.62 9.84
N PHE A 227 8.41 -7.66 8.98
CA PHE A 227 7.38 -7.83 7.94
C PHE A 227 6.05 -8.43 8.48
N GLU A 228 5.67 -8.09 9.72
CA GLU A 228 4.49 -8.68 10.37
C GLU A 228 3.19 -8.46 9.59
N PHE A 229 3.16 -7.51 8.66
CA PHE A 229 2.02 -7.30 7.78
C PHE A 229 1.70 -8.50 6.88
N GLU A 230 2.64 -9.45 6.74
CA GLU A 230 2.41 -10.73 6.06
C GLU A 230 1.62 -11.71 6.92
N GLU A 231 1.52 -11.46 8.23
CA GLU A 231 0.93 -12.37 9.19
C GLU A 231 -0.58 -12.13 9.41
N PRO A 232 -1.40 -13.18 9.64
CA PRO A 232 -2.84 -13.02 9.84
C PRO A 232 -3.18 -12.20 11.09
N TRP A 233 -2.32 -12.26 12.10
CA TRP A 233 -2.50 -11.57 13.38
C TRP A 233 -2.05 -10.11 13.35
N SER A 234 -1.52 -9.61 12.22
CA SER A 234 -1.06 -8.21 12.10
C SER A 234 -2.14 -7.24 12.55
N PRO A 235 -1.91 -6.44 13.61
CA PRO A 235 -2.94 -5.54 14.08
C PRO A 235 -3.23 -4.41 13.09
N ALA A 236 -2.24 -4.00 12.28
CA ALA A 236 -2.47 -3.02 11.23
C ALA A 236 -3.53 -3.54 10.23
N TRP A 237 -3.42 -4.79 9.78
CA TRP A 237 -4.44 -5.41 8.94
C TRP A 237 -5.78 -5.60 9.69
N ALA A 238 -5.73 -6.26 10.85
CA ALA A 238 -6.93 -6.66 11.59
C ALA A 238 -7.76 -5.47 12.10
N ARG A 239 -7.12 -4.32 12.37
CA ARG A 239 -7.78 -3.10 12.85
C ARG A 239 -8.13 -2.12 11.75
N VAL A 240 -7.36 -2.08 10.66
CA VAL A 240 -7.53 -1.09 9.59
C VAL A 240 -7.75 -1.77 8.24
N GLY A 241 -6.83 -2.64 7.84
CA GLY A 241 -6.76 -3.18 6.48
C GLY A 241 -8.02 -3.88 6.00
N LYS A 242 -8.65 -4.69 6.86
CA LYS A 242 -9.91 -5.38 6.53
C LYS A 242 -11.09 -4.43 6.22
N PHE A 243 -11.02 -3.18 6.66
CA PHE A 243 -12.04 -2.15 6.41
C PHE A 243 -11.73 -1.25 5.20
N LEU A 244 -10.55 -1.38 4.59
CA LEU A 244 -10.16 -0.64 3.37
C LEU A 244 -10.82 -1.25 2.13
N ARG A 245 -12.15 -1.15 2.03
CA ARG A 245 -12.93 -1.54 0.85
C ARG A 245 -12.61 -0.63 -0.33
N PHE A 246 -12.65 -1.18 -1.54
CA PHE A 246 -12.42 -0.37 -2.74
C PHE A 246 -13.47 0.74 -2.88
N ALA A 247 -13.09 1.84 -3.52
CA ALA A 247 -14.03 2.88 -3.89
C ALA A 247 -14.99 2.36 -4.97
N ASP A 248 -16.27 2.69 -4.85
CA ASP A 248 -17.35 2.17 -5.71
C ASP A 248 -17.06 2.37 -7.21
N GLY A 249 -16.43 3.49 -7.58
CA GLY A 249 -16.03 3.77 -8.96
C GLY A 249 -14.98 2.78 -9.49
N LEU A 250 -13.92 2.53 -8.71
CA LEU A 250 -12.88 1.57 -9.08
C LEU A 250 -13.41 0.13 -9.06
N GLU A 251 -14.21 -0.22 -8.05
CA GLU A 251 -14.84 -1.53 -7.94
C GLU A 251 -15.77 -1.80 -9.13
N GLY A 252 -16.61 -0.83 -9.50
CA GLY A 252 -17.51 -0.94 -10.65
C GLY A 252 -16.79 -1.24 -11.96
N VAL A 253 -15.66 -0.56 -12.24
CA VAL A 253 -14.84 -0.84 -13.43
C VAL A 253 -14.21 -2.22 -13.33
N GLY A 254 -13.67 -2.61 -12.17
CA GLY A 254 -13.10 -3.94 -11.97
C GLY A 254 -14.11 -5.06 -12.21
N LEU A 255 -15.32 -4.94 -11.66
CA LEU A 255 -16.41 -5.90 -11.88
C LEU A 255 -16.82 -5.98 -13.35
N ALA A 256 -16.82 -4.87 -14.09
CA ALA A 256 -17.10 -4.88 -15.52
C ALA A 256 -16.03 -5.66 -16.32
N TYR A 257 -14.76 -5.54 -15.95
CA TYR A 257 -13.67 -6.32 -16.54
C TYR A 257 -13.81 -7.82 -16.27
N VAL A 258 -14.19 -8.19 -15.04
CA VAL A 258 -14.44 -9.59 -14.67
C VAL A 258 -15.59 -10.16 -15.50
N ARG A 259 -16.73 -9.46 -15.60
CA ARG A 259 -17.86 -9.89 -16.44
C ARG A 259 -17.44 -10.11 -17.88
N LYS A 260 -16.71 -9.15 -18.47
CA LYS A 260 -16.19 -9.26 -19.83
C LYS A 260 -15.28 -10.48 -20.01
N ALA A 261 -14.39 -10.76 -19.05
CA ALA A 261 -13.48 -11.90 -19.12
C ALA A 261 -14.22 -13.26 -19.13
N PHE A 262 -15.38 -13.32 -18.48
CA PHE A 262 -16.24 -14.51 -18.45
C PHE A 262 -17.37 -14.49 -19.49
N GLY A 263 -17.47 -13.45 -20.33
CA GLY A 263 -18.52 -13.33 -21.35
C GLY A 263 -19.92 -13.06 -20.78
N LEU A 264 -19.99 -12.48 -19.58
CA LEU A 264 -21.23 -12.15 -18.88
C LEU A 264 -21.78 -10.79 -19.34
N GLU A 265 -23.11 -10.63 -19.30
CA GLU A 265 -23.77 -9.36 -19.62
C GLU A 265 -23.55 -8.29 -18.54
N ASN A 266 -23.74 -7.02 -18.90
CA ASN A 266 -23.64 -5.92 -17.93
C ASN A 266 -24.67 -6.08 -16.80
N GLY A 267 -24.19 -6.11 -15.56
CA GLY A 267 -25.04 -6.27 -14.38
C GLY A 267 -25.36 -7.73 -14.02
N GLU A 268 -24.98 -8.69 -14.86
CA GLU A 268 -25.09 -10.11 -14.52
C GLU A 268 -24.24 -10.43 -13.27
N ALA A 269 -24.73 -11.38 -12.45
CA ALA A 269 -24.02 -11.80 -11.26
C ALA A 269 -22.74 -12.55 -11.66
N ILE A 270 -21.61 -12.15 -11.07
CA ILE A 270 -20.35 -12.87 -11.26
C ILE A 270 -20.44 -14.17 -10.44
N PRO A 271 -20.25 -15.35 -11.04
CA PRO A 271 -20.28 -16.61 -10.32
C PRO A 271 -19.11 -16.70 -9.31
N PRO A 272 -19.21 -17.56 -8.28
CA PRO A 272 -18.07 -17.86 -7.43
C PRO A 272 -16.84 -18.24 -8.27
N LEU A 273 -15.69 -17.67 -7.91
CA LEU A 273 -14.43 -17.90 -8.61
C LEU A 273 -13.26 -18.09 -7.64
N ILE A 274 -12.23 -18.79 -8.12
CA ILE A 274 -10.90 -18.79 -7.51
C ILE A 274 -10.04 -17.77 -8.26
N THR A 275 -9.36 -16.90 -7.54
CA THR A 275 -8.46 -15.91 -8.13
C THR A 275 -7.01 -16.33 -7.92
N VAL A 276 -6.16 -16.10 -8.93
CA VAL A 276 -4.77 -16.55 -8.91
C VAL A 276 -3.84 -15.40 -9.25
N HIS A 277 -2.86 -15.14 -8.39
CA HIS A 277 -1.79 -14.18 -8.69
C HIS A 277 -0.45 -14.88 -8.85
N ILE A 278 0.15 -14.75 -10.03
CA ILE A 278 1.44 -15.37 -10.36
C ILE A 278 2.46 -14.26 -10.57
N ARG A 279 3.41 -14.11 -9.65
CA ARG A 279 4.50 -13.11 -9.77
C ARG A 279 5.70 -13.76 -10.48
N ARG A 280 6.02 -13.29 -11.69
CA ARG A 280 7.14 -13.77 -12.52
C ARG A 280 8.00 -12.61 -13.00
N GLY A 281 7.64 -11.95 -14.10
CA GLY A 281 8.29 -10.77 -14.71
C GLY A 281 9.63 -10.31 -14.11
N ASP A 282 9.62 -9.15 -13.45
CA ASP A 282 10.79 -8.51 -12.80
C ASP A 282 11.39 -9.28 -11.61
N PHE A 283 10.72 -10.32 -11.11
CA PHE A 283 11.19 -11.12 -9.97
C PHE A 283 12.32 -12.10 -10.34
N GLY A 284 12.66 -12.25 -11.62
CA GLY A 284 13.80 -13.07 -12.05
C GLY A 284 15.13 -12.65 -11.44
N GLY A 285 15.29 -11.37 -11.07
CA GLY A 285 16.48 -10.86 -10.38
C GLY A 285 16.67 -11.39 -8.95
N ASN A 286 15.64 -12.00 -8.36
CA ASN A 286 15.69 -12.58 -7.00
C ASN A 286 16.13 -14.05 -6.98
N CYS A 287 16.45 -14.65 -8.13
CA CYS A 287 16.94 -16.03 -8.18
C CYS A 287 18.32 -16.16 -7.54
N ARG A 288 18.60 -17.31 -6.90
CA ARG A 288 19.91 -17.53 -6.25
C ARG A 288 21.02 -17.65 -7.30
N PRO A 289 22.27 -17.26 -6.96
CA PRO A 289 23.42 -17.53 -7.81
C PRO A 289 23.49 -19.02 -8.20
N GLY A 290 23.49 -19.31 -9.50
CA GLY A 290 23.55 -20.68 -10.03
C GLY A 290 22.19 -21.34 -10.29
N GLU A 291 21.08 -20.76 -9.81
CA GLU A 291 19.75 -21.14 -10.31
C GLU A 291 19.60 -20.60 -11.73
N LYS A 292 19.17 -21.46 -12.67
CA LYS A 292 18.91 -21.03 -14.03
C LYS A 292 17.64 -20.18 -14.03
N PRO A 293 17.68 -18.95 -14.55
CA PRO A 293 16.47 -18.18 -14.71
C PRO A 293 15.48 -18.87 -15.67
N PRO A 294 14.18 -18.75 -15.39
CA PRO A 294 13.64 -18.27 -14.12
C PRO A 294 13.50 -19.39 -13.07
N CYS A 295 13.89 -19.10 -11.82
CA CYS A 295 13.62 -19.92 -10.62
C CYS A 295 12.13 -19.88 -10.20
N PHE A 296 11.22 -19.57 -11.12
CA PHE A 296 9.80 -19.45 -10.83
C PHE A 296 9.18 -20.81 -10.55
N LEU A 297 8.14 -20.79 -9.73
CA LEU A 297 7.29 -21.96 -9.55
C LEU A 297 6.69 -22.40 -10.90
N PRO A 298 6.66 -23.71 -11.18
CA PRO A 298 6.00 -24.20 -12.39
C PRO A 298 4.51 -23.89 -12.34
N LEU A 299 3.89 -23.63 -13.50
CA LEU A 299 2.45 -23.34 -13.59
C LEU A 299 1.59 -24.50 -13.06
N SER A 300 2.07 -25.74 -13.15
CA SER A 300 1.41 -26.90 -12.56
C SER A 300 1.24 -26.77 -11.04
N ALA A 301 2.18 -26.16 -10.31
CA ALA A 301 2.05 -25.98 -8.87
C ALA A 301 0.85 -25.08 -8.50
N TYR A 302 0.61 -24.03 -9.30
CA TYR A 302 -0.58 -23.18 -9.14
C TYR A 302 -1.85 -23.94 -9.50
N LYS A 303 -1.82 -24.76 -10.57
CA LYS A 303 -2.94 -25.60 -10.96
C LYS A 303 -3.33 -26.58 -9.85
N ASP A 304 -2.37 -27.33 -9.34
CA ASP A 304 -2.59 -28.30 -8.27
C ASP A 304 -3.15 -27.60 -7.01
N SER A 305 -2.61 -26.42 -6.68
CA SER A 305 -3.10 -25.62 -5.55
C SER A 305 -4.51 -25.06 -5.75
N VAL A 306 -4.91 -24.75 -6.99
CA VAL A 306 -6.28 -24.35 -7.30
C VAL A 306 -7.24 -25.52 -7.06
N GLU A 307 -6.86 -26.75 -7.39
CA GLU A 307 -7.68 -27.93 -7.12
C GLU A 307 -7.78 -28.23 -5.61
N ASP A 308 -6.69 -28.07 -4.86
CA ASP A 308 -6.72 -28.17 -3.39
C ASP A 308 -7.65 -27.13 -2.76
N VAL A 309 -7.52 -25.87 -3.19
CA VAL A 309 -8.38 -24.77 -2.72
C VAL A 309 -9.85 -25.01 -3.12
N ARG A 310 -10.12 -25.50 -4.32
CA ARG A 310 -11.47 -25.85 -4.79
C ARG A 310 -12.11 -26.90 -3.88
N LYS A 311 -11.36 -27.95 -3.53
CA LYS A 311 -11.83 -28.98 -2.60
C LYS A 311 -12.14 -28.41 -1.22
N GLU A 312 -11.24 -27.59 -0.67
CA GLU A 312 -11.43 -26.98 0.65
C GLU A 312 -12.62 -26.00 0.67
N ILE A 313 -12.85 -25.24 -0.41
CA ILE A 313 -14.05 -24.39 -0.55
C ILE A 313 -15.32 -25.24 -0.52
N PHE A 314 -15.36 -26.34 -1.27
CA PHE A 314 -16.51 -27.24 -1.24
C PHE A 314 -16.72 -27.85 0.15
N GLU A 315 -15.65 -28.26 0.83
CA GLU A 315 -15.73 -28.79 2.19
C GLU A 315 -16.26 -27.76 3.19
N LYS A 316 -15.74 -26.52 3.15
CA LYS A 316 -16.07 -25.44 4.08
C LYS A 316 -17.42 -24.78 3.79
N HIS A 317 -17.70 -24.45 2.52
CA HIS A 317 -18.83 -23.61 2.13
C HIS A 317 -19.93 -24.34 1.35
N LYS A 318 -19.70 -25.59 0.92
CA LYS A 318 -20.62 -26.35 0.05
C LYS A 318 -20.89 -25.63 -1.28
N ILE A 319 -19.87 -24.94 -1.80
CA ILE A 319 -19.92 -24.22 -3.09
C ILE A 319 -19.01 -24.94 -4.08
N GLU A 320 -19.53 -25.28 -5.25
CA GLU A 320 -18.74 -25.73 -6.38
C GLU A 320 -18.23 -24.52 -7.16
N VAL A 321 -16.94 -24.52 -7.52
CA VAL A 321 -16.27 -23.38 -8.16
C VAL A 321 -15.52 -23.88 -9.40
N ASP A 322 -15.98 -23.45 -10.57
CA ASP A 322 -15.35 -23.79 -11.86
C ASP A 322 -14.59 -22.63 -12.51
N HIS A 323 -14.85 -21.41 -12.06
CA HIS A 323 -14.29 -20.21 -12.65
C HIS A 323 -12.95 -19.87 -11.99
N VAL A 324 -11.93 -19.65 -12.81
CA VAL A 324 -10.60 -19.23 -12.35
C VAL A 324 -10.17 -17.99 -13.11
N LEU A 325 -9.75 -16.96 -12.39
CA LEU A 325 -9.23 -15.71 -12.95
C LEU A 325 -7.79 -15.48 -12.50
N VAL A 326 -6.89 -15.23 -13.45
CA VAL A 326 -5.46 -15.07 -13.22
C VAL A 326 -5.04 -13.63 -13.49
N ALA A 327 -4.18 -13.10 -12.63
CA ALA A 327 -3.40 -11.90 -12.88
C ALA A 327 -1.90 -12.20 -12.73
N SER A 328 -1.09 -11.65 -13.61
CA SER A 328 0.36 -11.86 -13.65
C SER A 328 1.03 -10.67 -14.32
N ASN A 329 2.28 -10.39 -13.95
CA ASN A 329 3.13 -9.41 -14.63
C ASN A 329 4.03 -10.03 -15.70
N GLU A 330 3.65 -11.20 -16.22
CA GLU A 330 4.35 -11.93 -17.27
C GLU A 330 3.97 -11.41 -18.67
N ASP A 331 4.94 -11.29 -19.57
CA ASP A 331 4.75 -10.86 -20.96
C ASP A 331 4.98 -11.99 -21.98
N ASP A 332 5.51 -13.15 -21.53
CA ASP A 332 5.71 -14.34 -22.34
C ASP A 332 4.37 -14.91 -22.91
N PRO A 333 4.18 -14.95 -24.24
CA PRO A 333 2.99 -15.53 -24.85
C PRO A 333 2.77 -17.02 -24.52
N ASP A 334 3.84 -17.80 -24.32
CA ASP A 334 3.72 -19.23 -24.02
C ASP A 334 3.19 -19.47 -22.60
N PHE A 335 3.49 -18.56 -21.67
CA PHE A 335 2.86 -18.54 -20.34
C PHE A 335 1.34 -18.37 -20.49
N TRP A 336 0.88 -17.36 -21.22
CA TRP A 336 -0.54 -17.07 -21.36
C TRP A 336 -1.28 -18.17 -22.13
N LYS A 337 -0.65 -18.77 -23.14
CA LYS A 337 -1.17 -19.97 -23.83
C LYS A 337 -1.35 -21.15 -22.87
N THR A 338 -0.44 -21.31 -21.90
CA THR A 338 -0.57 -22.35 -20.88
C THR A 338 -1.73 -22.06 -19.93
N ILE A 339 -1.90 -20.80 -19.49
CA ILE A 339 -3.06 -20.37 -18.69
C ILE A 339 -4.38 -20.65 -19.43
N ASP A 340 -4.46 -20.30 -20.71
CA ASP A 340 -5.63 -20.61 -21.56
C ASP A 340 -5.89 -22.11 -21.67
N SER A 341 -4.83 -22.94 -21.76
CA SER A 341 -4.96 -24.40 -21.82
C SER A 341 -5.56 -25.01 -20.55
N TYR A 342 -5.54 -24.30 -19.41
CA TYR A 342 -6.21 -24.71 -18.18
C TYR A 342 -7.69 -24.27 -18.15
N GLY A 343 -8.16 -23.52 -19.15
CA GLY A 343 -9.49 -22.92 -19.19
C GLY A 343 -9.63 -21.69 -18.29
N TRP A 344 -8.53 -21.18 -17.75
CA TRP A 344 -8.52 -20.04 -16.85
C TRP A 344 -8.62 -18.72 -17.64
N LYS A 345 -9.25 -17.71 -17.04
CA LYS A 345 -9.41 -16.38 -17.65
C LYS A 345 -8.39 -15.40 -17.10
N TYR A 346 -8.12 -14.33 -17.83
CA TYR A 346 -7.26 -13.23 -17.40
C TYR A 346 -7.65 -11.94 -18.12
N PHE A 347 -7.16 -10.80 -17.63
CA PHE A 347 -7.35 -9.52 -18.31
C PHE A 347 -6.27 -9.29 -19.36
N ASN A 348 -6.67 -9.18 -20.62
CA ASN A 348 -5.80 -8.63 -21.65
C ASN A 348 -5.94 -7.10 -21.64
N HIS A 349 -5.13 -6.43 -20.80
CA HIS A 349 -5.18 -4.98 -20.63
C HIS A 349 -4.82 -4.22 -21.91
N THR A 350 -3.94 -4.76 -22.74
CA THR A 350 -3.57 -4.22 -24.06
C THR A 350 -4.75 -4.25 -25.02
N SER A 351 -5.38 -5.42 -25.20
CA SER A 351 -6.56 -5.56 -26.05
C SER A 351 -7.74 -4.71 -25.56
N SER A 352 -7.86 -4.57 -24.23
CA SER A 352 -8.89 -3.73 -23.62
C SER A 352 -8.53 -2.24 -23.55
N ARG A 353 -7.35 -1.83 -24.05
CA ARG A 353 -6.87 -0.44 -24.03
C ARG A 353 -7.03 0.24 -22.67
N THR A 354 -6.65 -0.47 -21.61
CA THR A 354 -6.95 -0.08 -20.23
C THR A 354 -6.20 1.21 -19.86
N VAL A 355 -4.93 1.31 -20.26
CA VAL A 355 -4.10 2.48 -19.98
C VAL A 355 -4.61 3.70 -20.74
N GLU A 356 -5.01 3.54 -21.99
CA GLU A 356 -5.52 4.62 -22.82
C GLU A 356 -6.88 5.12 -22.33
N THR A 357 -7.67 4.25 -21.72
CA THR A 357 -9.03 4.58 -21.25
C THR A 357 -9.03 5.18 -19.85
N TYR A 358 -8.24 4.61 -18.94
CA TYR A 358 -8.30 4.95 -17.51
C TYR A 358 -6.98 5.47 -16.94
N GLY A 359 -5.86 5.33 -17.65
CA GLY A 359 -4.53 5.73 -17.19
C GLY A 359 -3.69 4.57 -16.66
N GLU A 360 -2.39 4.82 -16.51
CA GLU A 360 -1.35 3.81 -16.29
C GLU A 360 -1.49 3.02 -14.98
N TRP A 361 -2.14 3.59 -13.98
CA TRP A 361 -2.40 2.91 -12.71
C TRP A 361 -3.46 1.82 -12.79
N HIS A 362 -4.39 1.94 -13.74
CA HIS A 362 -5.61 1.13 -13.73
C HIS A 362 -5.38 -0.36 -14.01
N PRO A 363 -4.48 -0.82 -14.89
CA PRO A 363 -4.20 -2.24 -15.03
C PRO A 363 -3.94 -2.93 -13.68
N LEU A 364 -3.00 -2.38 -12.89
CA LEU A 364 -2.67 -2.88 -11.56
C LEU A 364 -3.85 -2.82 -10.58
N LEU A 365 -4.58 -1.71 -10.58
CA LEU A 365 -5.70 -1.50 -9.64
C LEU A 365 -6.89 -2.41 -9.96
N LEU A 366 -7.19 -2.62 -11.25
CA LEU A 366 -8.25 -3.52 -11.70
C LEU A 366 -7.91 -4.98 -11.39
N ASP A 367 -6.65 -5.39 -11.57
CA ASP A 367 -6.18 -6.70 -11.12
C ASP A 367 -6.36 -6.88 -9.61
N LYS A 368 -6.07 -5.85 -8.79
CA LYS A 368 -6.31 -5.92 -7.35
C LYS A 368 -7.78 -6.07 -7.00
N VAL A 369 -8.68 -5.34 -7.66
CA VAL A 369 -10.12 -5.50 -7.46
C VAL A 369 -10.51 -6.93 -7.78
N ALA A 370 -10.18 -7.39 -8.99
CA ALA A 370 -10.59 -8.70 -9.48
C ALA A 370 -10.08 -9.85 -8.61
N LEU A 371 -8.80 -9.81 -8.20
CA LEU A 371 -8.21 -10.83 -7.33
C LEU A 371 -8.86 -10.88 -5.93
N SER A 372 -9.46 -9.78 -5.47
CA SER A 372 -10.11 -9.70 -4.17
C SER A 372 -11.53 -10.25 -4.16
N LEU A 373 -12.11 -10.59 -5.32
CA LEU A 373 -13.48 -11.10 -5.45
C LEU A 373 -13.59 -12.61 -5.20
N GLY A 374 -12.46 -13.32 -5.18
CA GLY A 374 -12.46 -14.78 -5.10
C GLY A 374 -13.09 -15.29 -3.81
N VAL A 375 -13.79 -16.42 -3.90
CA VAL A 375 -14.10 -17.28 -2.73
C VAL A 375 -12.94 -18.22 -2.41
N GLY A 376 -11.94 -18.28 -3.31
CA GLY A 376 -10.61 -18.76 -3.01
C GLY A 376 -9.52 -17.96 -3.70
N PHE A 377 -8.29 -18.10 -3.20
CA PHE A 377 -7.12 -17.40 -3.73
C PHE A 377 -5.87 -18.30 -3.74
N VAL A 378 -5.11 -18.26 -4.83
CA VAL A 378 -3.77 -18.86 -4.89
C VAL A 378 -2.77 -17.79 -5.32
N GLY A 379 -1.68 -17.60 -4.57
CA GLY A 379 -0.73 -16.52 -4.85
C GLY A 379 0.73 -16.88 -4.63
N THR A 380 1.64 -16.05 -5.13
CA THR A 380 3.08 -16.14 -4.85
C THR A 380 3.43 -15.46 -3.52
N MET A 381 3.94 -16.20 -2.52
CA MET A 381 4.16 -15.73 -1.15
C MET A 381 5.04 -14.46 -1.07
N PRO A 382 6.23 -14.40 -1.70
CA PRO A 382 7.10 -13.23 -1.54
C PRO A 382 6.64 -11.97 -2.29
N SER A 383 5.48 -12.03 -2.94
CA SER A 383 4.84 -10.84 -3.50
C SER A 383 3.84 -10.27 -2.49
N THR A 384 4.13 -9.08 -1.97
CA THR A 384 3.18 -8.33 -1.13
C THR A 384 1.84 -8.11 -1.85
N PHE A 385 1.85 -8.09 -3.19
CA PHE A 385 0.64 -8.05 -4.01
C PHE A 385 -0.25 -9.29 -3.79
N SER A 386 0.33 -10.49 -3.73
CA SER A 386 -0.39 -11.73 -3.40
C SER A 386 -0.90 -11.72 -1.97
N VAL A 387 -0.01 -11.39 -1.01
CA VAL A 387 -0.29 -11.44 0.43
C VAL A 387 -1.55 -10.65 0.75
N TYR A 388 -1.63 -9.42 0.26
CA TYR A 388 -2.78 -8.56 0.56
C TYR A 388 -4.05 -8.89 -0.20
N ASN A 389 -3.97 -9.52 -1.37
CA ASN A 389 -5.17 -10.03 -2.04
C ASN A 389 -5.69 -11.30 -1.35
N ALA A 390 -4.80 -12.18 -0.86
CA ALA A 390 -5.19 -13.30 -0.01
C ALA A 390 -5.94 -12.81 1.24
N ARG A 391 -5.36 -11.82 1.95
CA ARG A 391 -5.98 -11.23 3.14
C ARG A 391 -7.37 -10.64 2.87
N ARG A 392 -7.55 -9.99 1.72
CA ARG A 392 -8.88 -9.52 1.30
C ARG A 392 -9.83 -10.69 1.09
N VAL A 393 -9.43 -11.72 0.35
CA VAL A 393 -10.28 -12.91 0.14
C VAL A 393 -10.70 -13.56 1.47
N GLU A 394 -9.78 -13.70 2.42
CA GLU A 394 -10.05 -14.22 3.76
C GLU A 394 -11.08 -13.35 4.50
N ASP A 395 -10.79 -12.06 4.69
CA ASP A 395 -11.61 -11.21 5.58
C ASP A 395 -12.86 -10.64 4.90
N TRP A 396 -12.86 -10.56 3.58
CA TRP A 396 -13.95 -9.94 2.82
C TRP A 396 -15.00 -10.95 2.39
N ASN A 397 -14.56 -12.17 2.08
CA ASN A 397 -15.39 -13.20 1.47
C ASN A 397 -15.42 -14.49 2.30
N ASP A 398 -14.74 -14.53 3.46
CA ASP A 398 -14.51 -15.77 4.24
C ASP A 398 -13.85 -16.88 3.39
N GLY A 399 -13.04 -16.48 2.40
CA GLY A 399 -12.51 -17.39 1.38
C GLY A 399 -11.30 -18.20 1.83
N VAL A 400 -10.99 -19.25 1.06
CA VAL A 400 -9.83 -20.13 1.28
C VAL A 400 -8.61 -19.63 0.52
N THR A 401 -7.44 -19.53 1.15
CA THR A 401 -6.24 -19.02 0.48
C THR A 401 -5.04 -19.96 0.56
N ARG A 402 -4.17 -19.87 -0.45
CA ARG A 402 -2.88 -20.57 -0.50
C ARG A 402 -1.81 -19.66 -1.05
N LEU A 403 -0.73 -19.47 -0.29
CA LEU A 403 0.46 -18.74 -0.76
C LEU A 403 1.61 -19.72 -1.00
N LEU A 404 2.06 -19.77 -2.25
CA LEU A 404 3.13 -20.65 -2.69
C LEU A 404 4.48 -19.94 -2.60
N ASN A 405 5.45 -20.62 -1.99
CA ASN A 405 6.79 -20.09 -1.81
C ASN A 405 7.79 -20.89 -2.64
N TYR A 406 8.49 -20.21 -3.56
CA TYR A 406 9.51 -20.82 -4.42
C TYR A 406 10.70 -21.37 -3.62
N TRP A 407 11.00 -20.81 -2.45
CA TRP A 407 12.10 -21.28 -1.60
C TRP A 407 11.83 -22.61 -0.88
N SER A 408 10.56 -22.97 -0.70
CA SER A 408 10.14 -24.16 0.05
C SER A 408 9.36 -25.17 -0.79
N TYR A 409 9.09 -24.86 -2.06
CA TYR A 409 8.38 -25.77 -2.94
C TYR A 409 9.24 -26.98 -3.26
N LYS A 410 8.68 -28.17 -3.00
CA LYS A 410 9.25 -29.44 -3.41
C LYS A 410 8.35 -29.99 -4.51
N PRO A 411 8.86 -30.22 -5.73
CA PRO A 411 8.05 -30.88 -6.75
C PRO A 411 7.60 -32.24 -6.22
N PRO A 412 6.37 -32.70 -6.57
CA PRO A 412 5.97 -34.05 -6.24
C PRO A 412 7.02 -35.04 -6.76
N VAL A 413 7.51 -35.90 -5.87
CA VAL A 413 8.43 -36.98 -6.26
C VAL A 413 7.64 -37.89 -7.17
N ASN A 414 8.01 -37.99 -8.43
CA ASN A 414 7.45 -38.98 -9.35
C ASN A 414 7.68 -40.37 -8.75
N THR A 415 6.68 -40.91 -8.09
CA THR A 415 6.58 -42.34 -7.83
C THR A 415 6.13 -42.98 -9.13
N THR A 416 7.10 -43.27 -10.01
CA THR A 416 6.91 -44.16 -11.16
C THR A 416 6.71 -45.59 -10.70
#